data_AF-A0A8S0FMT5-F1
#
_entry.id   AF-A0A8S0FMT5-F1
#
_cell.length_a   1.000
_cell.length_b   1.000
_cell.length_c   1.000
_cell.angle_alpha   90.00
_cell.angle_beta   90.00
_cell.angle_gamma   90.00
#
_symmetry.space_group_name_H-M   'P 1'
#
loop_
_entity.id
_entity.type
_entity.pdbx_description
1 polymer ?
#
loop_
_entity_poly.entity_id
_entity_poly.type
_entity_poly.pdbx_seq_one_letter_code
_entity_poly.pdbx_strand_id
1 'polypeptide(L)'
;MLAGVDCAQACCLIEETVSCFADNPENILAWLGPAIGPRAFEVGAEVREAFMAVDAKASTAFIQHGDKYLADIYQLARQRLASARQRLASVGVEQIFGGDRCTYTENETFFSYRRDKTTGRMASFIWLI
;
A
#
# COMPACT_ATOMS: atom_id res chain seq x y z
N MET A 1 -21.50 9.98 8.04
CA MET A 1 -21.37 10.05 6.58
C MET A 1 -19.88 10.21 6.28
N LEU A 2 -19.11 9.11 6.33
CA LEU A 2 -17.68 9.11 6.03
C LEU A 2 -17.51 8.68 4.58
N ALA A 3 -17.66 9.64 3.67
CA ALA A 3 -17.23 9.53 2.29
C ALA A 3 -15.98 10.41 2.15
N GLY A 4 -14.93 9.89 1.52
CA GLY A 4 -13.78 10.69 1.13
C GLY A 4 -12.50 10.35 1.87
N VAL A 5 -11.94 9.16 1.58
CA VAL A 5 -10.48 9.10 1.44
C VAL A 5 -10.25 9.50 -0.02
N ASP A 6 -9.85 10.75 -0.23
CA ASP A 6 -9.47 11.20 -1.56
C ASP A 6 -8.25 10.37 -2.02
N CYS A 7 -8.18 9.97 -3.29
CA CYS A 7 -7.11 9.09 -3.78
C CYS A 7 -5.72 9.73 -3.55
N ALA A 8 -5.67 11.06 -3.52
CA ALA A 8 -4.49 11.85 -3.16
C ALA A 8 -4.03 11.65 -1.70
N GLN A 9 -4.93 11.47 -0.73
CA GLN A 9 -4.56 11.22 0.67
C GLN A 9 -4.01 9.80 0.89
N ALA A 10 -4.56 8.81 0.18
CA ALA A 10 -4.05 7.43 0.25
C ALA A 10 -2.61 7.33 -0.26
N CYS A 11 -2.24 8.16 -1.24
CA CYS A 11 -0.93 8.15 -1.84
C CYS A 11 0.19 8.69 -0.93
N CYS A 12 -0.13 9.59 0.02
CA CYS A 12 0.87 10.28 0.85
C CYS A 12 0.91 9.82 2.32
N LEU A 13 0.01 8.92 2.73
CA LEU A 13 -0.10 8.50 4.13
C LEU A 13 1.19 7.85 4.66
N ILE A 14 1.88 7.09 3.81
CA ILE A 14 3.12 6.40 4.16
C ILE A 14 4.19 7.44 4.50
N GLU A 15 4.36 8.43 3.64
CA GLU A 15 5.33 9.51 3.79
C GLU A 15 5.04 10.32 5.06
N GLU A 16 3.78 10.70 5.29
CA GLU A 16 3.38 11.43 6.49
C GLU A 16 3.67 10.64 7.78
N THR A 17 3.38 9.34 7.78
CA THR A 17 3.65 8.45 8.93
C THR A 17 5.13 8.35 9.22
N VAL A 18 5.96 8.13 8.19
CA VAL A 18 7.43 8.10 8.32
C VAL A 18 7.95 9.43 8.86
N SER A 19 7.33 10.54 8.44
CA SER A 19 7.72 11.89 8.85
C SER A 19 7.51 12.18 10.35
N CYS A 20 6.71 11.38 11.04
CA CYS A 20 6.46 11.47 12.48
C CYS A 20 7.53 10.76 13.33
N PHE A 21 8.39 9.92 12.73
CA PHE A 21 9.49 9.28 13.44
C PHE A 21 10.63 10.26 13.63
N ALA A 22 11.19 10.29 14.84
CA ALA A 22 12.36 11.11 15.16
C ALA A 22 13.68 10.48 14.68
N ASP A 23 13.67 9.18 14.41
CA ASP A 23 14.83 8.41 13.97
C ASP A 23 15.06 8.56 12.46
N ASN A 24 16.26 8.22 12.01
CA ASN A 24 16.57 8.22 10.59
C ASN A 24 15.84 7.08 9.86
N PRO A 25 15.46 7.24 8.58
CA PRO A 25 14.72 6.22 7.83
C PRO A 25 15.41 4.86 7.75
N GLU A 26 16.75 4.81 7.76
CA GLU A 26 17.50 3.55 7.79
C GLU A 26 17.25 2.70 9.04
N ASN A 27 16.83 3.33 10.15
CA ASN A 27 16.51 2.65 11.41
C ASN A 27 15.02 2.26 11.49
N ILE A 28 14.21 2.65 10.51
CA ILE A 28 12.79 2.33 10.46
C ILE A 28 12.60 0.96 9.80
N LEU A 29 11.84 0.09 10.47
CA LEU A 29 11.39 -1.18 9.94
C LEU A 29 9.93 -1.04 9.49
N ALA A 30 9.63 -1.45 8.26
CA ALA A 30 8.26 -1.49 7.76
C ALA A 30 7.80 -2.93 7.55
N TRP A 31 6.61 -3.27 8.06
CA TRP A 31 5.97 -4.55 7.81
C TRP A 31 4.67 -4.36 7.04
N LEU A 32 4.57 -5.01 5.88
CA LEU A 32 3.39 -4.98 5.03
C LEU A 32 2.49 -6.16 5.39
N GLY A 33 1.41 -5.87 6.11
CA GLY A 33 0.44 -6.87 6.53
C GLY A 33 -0.37 -7.50 5.37
N PRO A 34 -1.24 -8.48 5.66
CA PRO A 34 -2.09 -9.12 4.66
C PRO A 34 -3.03 -8.11 3.98
N ALA A 35 -2.97 -8.03 2.65
CA ALA A 35 -3.76 -7.15 1.81
C ALA A 35 -4.27 -7.92 0.58
N ILE A 36 -5.06 -7.27 -0.28
CA ILE A 36 -5.46 -7.88 -1.55
C ILE A 36 -4.25 -7.93 -2.50
N GLY A 37 -3.93 -9.13 -3.00
CA GLY A 37 -2.76 -9.34 -3.84
C GLY A 37 -2.95 -8.88 -5.29
N PRO A 38 -1.84 -8.76 -6.06
CA PRO A 38 -1.85 -8.23 -7.42
C PRO A 38 -2.67 -9.06 -8.42
N ARG A 39 -2.91 -10.34 -8.13
CA ARG A 39 -3.73 -11.22 -8.97
C ARG A 39 -5.24 -11.02 -8.80
N ALA A 40 -5.66 -10.27 -7.78
CA ALA A 40 -7.07 -10.07 -7.45
C ALA A 40 -7.48 -8.60 -7.33
N PHE A 41 -6.52 -7.68 -7.27
CA PHE A 41 -6.80 -6.26 -7.10
C PHE A 41 -6.99 -5.55 -8.45
N GLU A 42 -8.18 -5.74 -9.03
CA GLU A 42 -8.57 -5.05 -10.27
C GLU A 42 -9.12 -3.63 -9.98
N VAL A 43 -8.53 -2.64 -10.66
CA VAL A 43 -8.85 -1.21 -10.55
C VAL A 43 -9.02 -0.57 -11.94
N GLY A 44 -9.71 0.57 -12.01
CA GLY A 44 -9.84 1.34 -13.24
C GLY A 44 -8.60 2.19 -13.56
N ALA A 45 -8.60 2.82 -14.74
CA ALA A 45 -7.52 3.68 -15.20
C ALA A 45 -7.32 4.90 -14.28
N GLU A 46 -8.39 5.40 -13.68
CA GLU A 46 -8.38 6.55 -12.77
C GLU A 46 -7.47 6.32 -11.56
N VAL A 47 -7.44 5.10 -11.03
CA VAL A 47 -6.57 4.74 -9.90
C VAL A 47 -5.12 4.73 -10.34
N ARG A 48 -4.81 4.10 -11.47
CA ARG A 48 -3.44 4.06 -12.02
C ARG A 48 -2.92 5.46 -12.29
N GLU A 49 -3.72 6.31 -12.91
CA GLU A 49 -3.38 7.69 -13.22
C GLU A 49 -3.14 8.51 -11.96
N ALA A 50 -3.97 8.36 -10.93
CA ALA A 50 -3.78 9.03 -9.64
C ALA A 50 -2.43 8.66 -8.99
N PHE A 51 -2.05 7.38 -9.00
CA PHE A 51 -0.74 6.97 -8.47
C PHE A 51 0.43 7.48 -9.32
N MET A 52 0.30 7.44 -10.66
CA MET A 52 1.32 7.93 -11.59
C MET A 52 1.51 9.44 -11.55
N ALA A 53 0.46 10.20 -11.22
CA ALA A 53 0.53 11.65 -11.06
C ALA A 53 1.43 12.06 -9.89
N VAL A 54 1.54 11.21 -8.86
CA VAL A 54 2.42 11.46 -7.70
C VAL A 54 3.81 10.86 -7.90
N ASP A 55 3.93 9.66 -8.46
CA ASP A 55 5.21 9.08 -8.87
C ASP A 55 5.05 8.24 -10.15
N ALA A 56 5.73 8.64 -11.24
CA ALA A 56 5.69 7.94 -12.52
C ALA A 56 6.16 6.47 -12.43
N LYS A 57 7.00 6.12 -11.43
CA LYS A 57 7.43 4.72 -11.19
C LYS A 57 6.27 3.80 -10.81
N ALA A 58 5.16 4.36 -10.31
CA ALA A 58 3.95 3.61 -9.99
C ALA A 58 3.41 2.82 -11.18
N SER A 59 3.68 3.26 -12.42
CA SER A 59 3.33 2.52 -13.64
C SER A 59 3.77 1.05 -13.63
N THR A 60 4.90 0.74 -12.99
CA THR A 60 5.44 -0.63 -12.89
C THR A 60 4.65 -1.56 -11.95
N ALA A 61 3.78 -1.00 -11.12
CA ALA A 61 2.91 -1.74 -10.21
C ALA A 61 1.52 -2.03 -10.79
N PHE A 62 1.28 -1.72 -12.07
CA PHE A 62 0.02 -2.00 -12.74
C PHE A 62 0.23 -2.86 -13.98
N ILE A 63 -0.54 -3.93 -14.10
CA ILE A 63 -0.57 -4.80 -15.28
C ILE A 63 -1.93 -4.62 -15.96
N GLN A 64 -1.95 -4.38 -17.26
CA GLN A 64 -3.21 -4.23 -17.99
C GLN A 64 -4.00 -5.54 -18.02
N HIS A 65 -5.30 -5.44 -17.76
CA HIS A 65 -6.25 -6.57 -17.72
C HIS A 65 -7.58 -6.13 -18.37
N GLY A 66 -7.68 -6.31 -19.69
CA GLY A 66 -8.77 -5.76 -20.51
C GLY A 66 -8.76 -4.23 -20.48
N ASP A 67 -9.92 -3.64 -20.17
CA ASP A 67 -10.10 -2.19 -20.03
C ASP A 67 -9.67 -1.64 -18.65
N LYS A 68 -9.11 -2.51 -17.80
CA LYS A 68 -8.73 -2.22 -16.41
C LYS A 68 -7.29 -2.62 -16.13
N TYR A 69 -6.88 -2.49 -14.87
CA TYR A 69 -5.55 -2.84 -14.41
C TYR A 69 -5.60 -3.73 -13.17
N LEU A 70 -4.69 -4.69 -13.11
CA LEU A 70 -4.33 -5.40 -11.88
C LEU A 70 -3.23 -4.61 -11.17
N ALA A 71 -3.52 -4.14 -9.97
CA ALA A 71 -2.64 -3.30 -9.18
C ALA A 71 -1.90 -4.09 -8.10
N ASP A 72 -0.59 -3.90 -8.00
CA ASP A 72 0.21 -4.43 -6.90
C ASP A 72 0.33 -3.39 -5.78
N ILE A 73 -0.56 -3.51 -4.79
CA ILE A 73 -0.56 -2.61 -3.62
C ILE A 73 0.73 -2.70 -2.80
N TYR A 74 1.39 -3.85 -2.82
CA TYR A 74 2.63 -4.11 -2.10
C TYR A 74 3.82 -3.45 -2.77
N GLN A 75 3.85 -3.44 -4.09
CA GLN A 75 4.85 -2.71 -4.87
C GLN A 75 4.66 -1.20 -4.74
N LEU A 76 3.41 -0.71 -4.80
CA LEU A 76 3.11 0.72 -4.56
C LEU A 76 3.58 1.16 -3.17
N ALA A 77 3.30 0.39 -2.12
CA ALA A 77 3.75 0.71 -0.77
C ALA A 77 5.29 0.74 -0.66
N ARG A 78 5.99 -0.21 -1.29
CA ARG A 78 7.46 -0.23 -1.33
C ARG A 78 8.04 0.98 -2.03
N GLN A 79 7.46 1.39 -3.15
CA GLN A 79 7.89 2.58 -3.88
C GLN A 79 7.75 3.83 -3.00
N ARG A 80 6.62 3.97 -2.30
CA ARG A 80 6.36 5.09 -1.38
C ARG A 80 7.30 5.11 -0.19
N LEU A 81 7.53 3.96 0.44
CA LEU A 81 8.50 3.82 1.54
C LEU A 81 9.92 4.18 1.11
N ALA A 82 10.33 3.73 -0.09
CA ALA A 82 11.62 4.07 -0.67
C ALA A 82 11.71 5.56 -1.09
N SER A 83 10.59 6.17 -1.48
CA SER A 83 10.51 7.59 -1.88
C SER A 83 10.22 8.56 -0.74
N ALA A 84 9.96 8.09 0.49
CA ALA A 84 9.60 8.92 1.67
C ALA A 84 10.72 9.88 2.16
N ARG A 85 11.71 10.15 1.31
CA ARG A 85 12.84 11.05 1.53
C ARG A 85 12.38 12.50 1.37
N GLN A 86 11.86 13.10 2.44
CA GLN A 86 11.41 14.50 2.32
C GLN A 86 12.05 15.51 3.28
N ARG A 87 12.85 15.12 4.28
CA ARG A 87 13.46 16.11 5.19
C ARG A 87 14.98 16.08 5.39
N LEU A 88 15.65 14.94 5.24
CA LEU A 88 17.01 14.80 5.81
C LEU A 88 18.11 14.30 4.85
N ALA A 89 17.89 14.29 3.53
CA ALA A 89 18.88 13.78 2.57
C ALA A 89 19.35 12.33 2.86
N SER A 90 18.59 11.55 3.62
CA SER A 90 18.79 10.13 3.89
C SER A 90 18.10 9.25 2.86
N VAL A 91 18.56 8.02 2.69
CA VAL A 91 17.88 7.02 1.85
C VAL A 91 16.51 6.71 2.49
N GLY A 92 15.49 6.36 1.70
CA GLY A 92 14.15 6.06 2.23
C GLY A 92 14.13 4.84 3.15
N VAL A 93 12.94 4.38 3.55
CA VAL A 93 12.83 3.16 4.36
C VAL A 93 13.15 1.95 3.48
N GLU A 94 14.29 1.30 3.69
CA GLU A 94 14.74 0.14 2.90
C GLU A 94 14.41 -1.21 3.57
N GLN A 95 14.25 -1.22 4.89
CA GLN A 95 13.98 -2.45 5.66
C GLN A 95 12.49 -2.79 5.65
N ILE A 96 12.03 -3.37 4.53
CA ILE A 96 10.62 -3.69 4.28
C ILE A 96 10.39 -5.20 4.29
N PHE A 97 9.46 -5.67 5.13
CA PHE A 97 9.13 -7.08 5.31
C PHE A 97 7.66 -7.37 5.00
N GLY A 98 7.33 -8.66 4.84
CA GLY A 98 5.96 -9.10 4.55
C GLY A 98 5.52 -8.77 3.12
N GLY A 99 4.22 -8.58 2.94
CA GLY A 99 3.62 -8.32 1.62
C GLY A 99 3.58 -9.54 0.71
N ASP A 100 3.48 -10.73 1.31
CA ASP A 100 3.48 -12.05 0.67
C ASP A 100 2.12 -12.77 0.77
N ARG A 101 1.15 -12.16 1.45
CA ARG A 101 -0.18 -12.74 1.70
C ARG A 101 -1.26 -12.09 0.85
N CYS A 102 -2.29 -12.85 0.50
CA CYS A 102 -3.43 -12.33 -0.28
C CYS A 102 -4.74 -12.61 0.41
N THR A 103 -5.40 -11.58 0.93
CA THR A 103 -6.69 -11.71 1.65
C THR A 103 -7.81 -12.26 0.76
N TYR A 104 -7.75 -11.98 -0.54
CA TYR A 104 -8.73 -12.50 -1.50
C TYR A 104 -8.54 -14.00 -1.77
N THR A 105 -7.29 -14.43 -2.00
CA THR A 105 -6.95 -15.82 -2.37
C THR A 105 -7.00 -16.76 -1.18
N GLU A 106 -6.50 -16.35 -0.02
CA GLU A 106 -6.41 -17.19 1.19
C GLU A 106 -7.70 -17.09 2.01
N ASN A 107 -8.80 -17.60 1.44
CA ASN A 107 -10.14 -17.49 1.99
C ASN A 107 -10.37 -18.24 3.32
N GLU A 108 -9.58 -19.28 3.60
CA GLU A 108 -9.64 -20.00 4.88
C GLU A 108 -8.98 -19.22 6.04
N THR A 109 -8.16 -18.21 5.72
CA THR A 109 -7.37 -17.46 6.71
C THR A 109 -7.86 -16.02 6.90
N PHE A 110 -8.33 -15.35 5.83
CA PHE A 110 -8.62 -13.92 5.85
C PHE A 110 -10.03 -13.58 5.35
N PHE A 111 -10.66 -12.59 6.00
CA PHE A 111 -11.83 -11.91 5.45
C PHE A 111 -11.43 -11.04 4.25
N SER A 112 -12.26 -11.00 3.21
CA SER A 112 -12.03 -10.15 2.04
C SER A 112 -13.31 -9.47 1.59
N TYR A 113 -13.36 -8.14 1.73
CA TYR A 113 -14.51 -7.35 1.25
C TYR A 113 -14.73 -7.52 -0.26
N ARG A 114 -13.65 -7.61 -1.04
CA ARG A 114 -13.74 -7.75 -2.50
C ARG A 114 -14.42 -9.06 -2.90
N ARG A 115 -14.15 -10.14 -2.16
CA ARG A 115 -14.74 -11.48 -2.35
C ARG A 115 -16.16 -11.57 -1.80
N ASP A 116 -16.36 -11.17 -0.55
CA ASP A 116 -17.54 -11.55 0.24
C ASP A 116 -18.58 -10.42 0.37
N LYS A 117 -18.21 -9.16 0.05
CA LYS A 117 -18.99 -7.91 0.26
C LYS A 117 -19.35 -7.65 1.73
N THR A 118 -20.18 -8.49 2.34
CA THR A 118 -20.54 -8.41 3.76
C THR A 118 -19.72 -9.44 4.53
N THR A 119 -18.70 -8.99 5.25
CA THR A 119 -17.72 -9.86 5.93
C THR A 119 -17.11 -9.16 7.14
N GLY A 120 -16.34 -9.91 7.95
CA GLY A 120 -15.62 -9.41 9.11
C GLY A 120 -14.45 -8.47 8.77
N ARG A 121 -13.66 -8.10 9.79
CA ARG A 121 -12.45 -7.29 9.65
C ARG A 121 -11.33 -7.90 10.48
N MET A 122 -10.12 -7.84 9.96
CA MET A 122 -8.90 -8.10 10.71
C MET A 122 -8.26 -6.78 11.13
N ALA A 123 -7.34 -6.83 12.09
CA ALA A 123 -6.57 -5.68 12.54
C ALA A 123 -5.09 -6.07 12.71
N SER A 124 -4.22 -5.10 12.51
CA SER A 124 -2.78 -5.20 12.78
C SER A 124 -2.44 -4.26 13.92
N PHE A 125 -1.64 -4.72 14.88
CA PHE A 125 -1.30 -3.99 16.08
C PHE A 125 0.22 -3.95 16.26
N ILE A 126 0.72 -2.83 16.78
CA ILE A 126 2.12 -2.63 17.16
C ILE A 126 2.15 -1.77 18.43
N TRP A 127 2.99 -2.13 19.40
CA TRP A 127 3.16 -1.39 20.64
C TRP A 127 4.57 -1.58 21.20
N LEU A 128 4.98 -0.69 22.11
CA LEU A 128 6.21 -0.81 22.89
C LEU A 128 5.93 -1.64 24.14
N ILE A 129 6.85 -2.56 24.47
CA ILE A 129 6.77 -3.41 25.67
C ILE A 129 7.01 -2.59 26.93
#